data_AF-A0A0X8D3B7-F1
#
_entry.id   AF-A0A0X8D3B7-F1
#
_cell.length_a   1.000
_cell.length_b   1.000
_cell.length_c   1.000
_cell.angle_alpha   90.00
_cell.angle_beta   90.00
_cell.angle_gamma   90.00
#
_symmetry.space_group_name_H-M   'P 1'
#
loop_
_entity.id
_entity.type
_entity.pdbx_description
1 polymer ?
#
loop_
_entity_poly.entity_id
_entity_poly.type
_entity_poly.pdbx_seq_one_letter_code
_entity_poly.pdbx_strand_id
1 'polypeptide(L)' 'MKTVQEALKAGKTIELTELFDDQFEWDPSFNLLELLHSGQVKYNGAELTKEESEQIIKALSILVA' A
#
# COMPACT_ATOMS: atom_id res chain seq x y z
N MET A 1 1.44 -2.20 17.01
CA MET A 1 1.99 -1.11 16.17
C MET A 1 0.85 -0.17 15.79
N LYS A 2 1.00 0.70 14.79
CA LYS A 2 -0.16 1.38 14.17
C LYS A 2 -0.57 0.61 12.93
N THR A 3 -1.86 0.58 12.62
CA THR A 3 -2.37 0.01 11.37
C THR A 3 -2.17 0.99 10.22
N VAL A 4 -2.14 0.46 8.99
CA VAL A 4 -2.13 1.27 7.76
C VAL A 4 -3.31 2.25 7.75
N GLN A 5 -4.51 1.82 8.15
CA GLN A 5 -5.68 2.69 8.21
C GLN A 5 -5.55 3.87 9.18
N GLU A 6 -4.95 3.68 10.35
CA GLU A 6 -4.75 4.76 11.31
C GLU A 6 -3.78 5.82 10.77
N ALA A 7 -2.74 5.39 10.07
CA ALA A 7 -1.80 6.30 9.41
C ALA A 7 -2.50 7.11 8.30
N LEU A 8 -3.31 6.45 7.47
CA LEU A 8 -4.08 7.11 6.41
C LEU A 8 -5.13 8.09 6.96
N LYS A 9 -5.84 7.72 8.04
CA LYS A 9 -6.81 8.59 8.72
C LYS A 9 -6.15 9.83 9.33
N ALA A 10 -4.89 9.73 9.73
CA ALA A 10 -4.11 10.87 10.20
C ALA A 10 -3.60 11.78 9.07
N GLY A 11 -3.93 11.47 7.80
CA GLY A 11 -3.46 12.21 6.63
C GLY A 11 -2.00 11.93 6.28
N LYS A 12 -1.40 10.85 6.83
CA LYS A 12 -0.03 10.47 6.51
C LYS A 12 -0.01 9.86 5.10
N THR A 13 0.91 10.33 4.27
CA THR A 13 1.31 9.63 3.05
C THR A 13 2.20 8.44 3.41
N ILE A 14 1.96 7.30 2.77
CA ILE A 14 2.69 6.07 3.05
C ILE A 14 3.55 5.72 1.83
N GLU A 15 4.83 5.43 2.04
CA GLU A 15 5.68 4.85 1.00
C GLU A 15 5.34 3.37 0.82
N LEU A 16 5.31 2.90 -0.42
CA LEU A 16 4.99 1.52 -0.79
C LEU A 16 5.86 0.52 -0.03
N THR A 17 7.14 0.85 0.19
CA THR A 17 8.06 0.00 0.95
C THR A 17 7.69 -0.10 2.43
N GLU A 18 7.11 0.94 3.04
CA GLU A 18 6.65 0.89 4.43
C GLU A 18 5.51 -0.12 4.61
N LEU A 19 4.73 -0.40 3.56
CA LEU A 19 3.68 -1.41 3.60
C LEU A 19 4.21 -2.84 3.74
N PHE A 20 5.48 -3.09 3.40
CA PHE A 20 6.11 -4.41 3.51
C PHE A 20 7.15 -4.46 4.63
N ASP A 21 7.30 -3.38 5.38
CA ASP A 21 8.17 -3.29 6.54
C ASP A 21 7.39 -3.59 7.82
N ASP A 22 8.08 -3.94 8.90
CA ASP A 22 7.48 -4.27 10.20
C ASP A 22 6.91 -3.03 10.91
N GLN A 23 6.82 -1.90 10.23
CA GLN A 23 6.34 -0.63 10.77
C GLN A 23 4.81 -0.58 10.91
N PHE A 24 4.09 -1.33 10.07
CA PHE A 24 2.64 -1.33 10.04
C PHE A 24 2.05 -2.73 10.22
N GLU A 25 0.98 -2.80 11.01
CA GLU A 25 0.14 -3.99 11.06
C GLU A 25 -0.88 -3.96 9.92
N TRP A 26 -0.96 -5.07 9.18
CA TRP A 26 -1.93 -5.28 8.12
C TRP A 26 -3.28 -5.71 8.66
N ASP A 27 -4.33 -5.02 8.24
CA ASP A 27 -5.70 -5.46 8.45
C ASP A 27 -6.11 -6.39 7.29
N PRO A 28 -6.49 -7.65 7.54
CA PRO A 28 -6.87 -8.60 6.49
C PRO A 28 -8.17 -8.24 5.76
N SER A 29 -8.99 -7.32 6.29
CA SER A 29 -10.15 -6.76 5.58
C SER A 29 -9.76 -5.70 4.55
N PHE A 30 -8.47 -5.35 4.47
CA PHE A 30 -8.00 -4.23 3.68
C PHE A 30 -7.67 -4.62 2.24
N ASN A 31 -8.25 -3.89 1.27
CA ASN A 31 -7.99 -4.10 -0.14
C ASN A 31 -6.75 -3.29 -0.59
N LEU A 32 -5.63 -3.98 -0.78
CA LEU A 32 -4.38 -3.34 -1.22
C LEU A 32 -4.53 -2.63 -2.58
N LEU A 33 -5.30 -3.16 -3.54
CA LEU A 33 -5.47 -2.51 -4.85
C LEU A 33 -6.18 -1.16 -4.71
N GLU A 34 -7.25 -1.10 -3.90
CA GLU A 34 -7.95 0.15 -3.62
C GLU A 34 -7.05 1.16 -2.92
N LEU A 35 -6.19 0.70 -2.01
CA LEU A 35 -5.20 1.55 -1.37
C LEU A 35 -4.22 2.15 -2.38
N LEU A 36 -3.63 1.33 -3.28
CA LEU A 36 -2.68 1.85 -4.27
C LEU A 36 -3.36 2.86 -5.22
N HIS A 37 -4.63 2.64 -5.56
CA HIS A 37 -5.41 3.57 -6.38
C HIS A 37 -5.87 4.85 -5.65
N SER A 38 -5.79 4.89 -4.32
CA SER A 38 -6.23 6.06 -3.54
C SER A 38 -5.33 7.29 -3.70
N GLY A 39 -4.12 7.13 -4.25
CA GLY A 39 -3.08 8.16 -4.30
C GLY A 39 -2.43 8.45 -2.95
N GLN A 40 -2.85 7.76 -1.87
CA GLN A 40 -2.28 7.94 -0.53
C GLN A 40 -0.97 7.14 -0.35
N VAL A 41 -0.71 6.20 -1.25
CA VAL A 41 0.55 5.45 -1.32
C VAL A 41 1.43 6.01 -2.41
N LYS A 42 2.70 6.24 -2.06
CA LYS A 42 3.72 6.75 -2.98
C LYS A 42 4.87 5.77 -3.10
N TYR A 43 5.63 5.91 -4.17
CA TYR A 43 6.90 5.22 -4.32
C TYR A 43 7.96 6.24 -4.68
N ASN A 44 8.97 6.38 -3.82
CA ASN A 44 9.99 7.43 -3.91
C ASN A 44 9.38 8.84 -4.00
N GLY A 45 8.32 9.09 -3.21
CA GLY A 45 7.61 10.38 -3.20
C GLY A 45 6.72 10.66 -4.41
N ALA A 46 6.66 9.77 -5.41
CA ALA A 46 5.76 9.86 -6.55
C ALA A 46 4.49 9.05 -6.33
N GLU A 47 3.34 9.56 -6.80
CA GLU A 47 2.11 8.79 -6.81
C GLU A 47 2.21 7.64 -7.82
N LEU A 48 1.68 6.48 -7.44
CA LEU A 48 1.62 5.33 -8.32
C LEU A 48 0.54 5.57 -9.38
N THR A 49 0.88 5.29 -10.64
CA THR A 49 -0.13 5.22 -11.69
C THR A 49 -1.02 4.00 -11.50
N LYS A 50 -2.17 4.02 -12.16
CA LYS A 50 -3.08 2.86 -12.19
C LYS A 50 -2.38 1.61 -12.74
N GLU A 51 -1.60 1.76 -13.80
CA GLU A 51 -0.89 0.63 -14.42
C GLU A 51 0.19 0.06 -13.50
N GLU A 52 0.97 0.91 -12.83
CA GLU A 52 1.94 0.46 -11.83
C GLU A 52 1.27 -0.26 -10.66
N SER A 53 0.12 0.25 -10.19
CA SER A 53 -0.67 -0.37 -9.13
C SER A 53 -1.13 -1.78 -9.51
N GLU A 54 -1.65 -1.97 -10.73
CA GLU A 54 -2.04 -3.28 -11.26
C GLU A 54 -0.85 -4.24 -11.39
N GLN A 55 0.30 -3.75 -11.84
CA GLN A 55 1.54 -4.54 -11.94
C GLN A 55 2.04 -5.02 -10.57
N ILE A 56 1.97 -4.16 -9.54
CA ILE A 56 2.34 -4.52 -8.17
C ILE A 56 1.45 -5.64 -7.65
N ILE A 57 0.13 -5.51 -7.77
CA ILE A 57 -0.81 -6.55 -7.33
C ILE A 57 -0.56 -7.88 -8.07
N LYS A 58 -0.32 -7.81 -9.38
CA LYS A 58 0.00 -8.99 -10.19
C LYS A 58 1.29 -9.66 -9.70
N ALA A 59 2.34 -8.88 -9.40
CA ALA A 59 3.59 -9.41 -8.89
C ALA A 59 3.41 -10.09 -7.52
N LEU A 60 2.67 -9.47 -6.60
CA LEU A 60 2.37 -10.03 -5.29
C LEU A 60 1.54 -11.32 -5.38
N SER A 61 0.59 -11.39 -6.31
CA SER A 61 -0.24 -12.59 -6.53
C SER A 61 0.59 -13.81 -6.96
N ILE A 62 1.76 -13.60 -7.57
CA ILE A 62 2.68 -14.69 -7.98
C ILE A 62 3.45 -15.24 -6.76
N LEU A 63 3.74 -14.41 -5.77
CA LEU A 63 4.55 -14.77 -4.59
C LEU A 63 3.79 -15.58 -3.54
N VAL A 64 2.45 -15.59 -3.60
CA VAL A 64 1.57 -16.32 -2.68
C VAL A 64 1.30 -17.76 -3.18
N ALA A 65 1.91 -18.17 -4.29
CA ALA A 65 1.78 -19.50 -4.89
C ALA A 65 2.65 -20.58 -4.21
#